data_AF-A0A537J0T8-F1
#
_entry.id   AF-A0A537J0T8-F1
#
_cell.length_a   1.000
_cell.length_b   1.000
_cell.length_c   1.000
_cell.angle_alpha   90.00
_cell.angle_beta   90.00
_cell.angle_gamma   90.00
#
_symmetry.space_group_name_H-M   'P 1'
#
loop_
_entity.id
_entity.type
_entity.pdbx_description
1 polymer ?
#
loop_
_entity_poly.entity_id
_entity_poly.type
_entity_poly.pdbx_seq_one_letter_code
_entity_poly.pdbx_strand_id
1 'polypeptide(L)'
;MRNLFNDGLVISAIGSFTVNWGTRKNLNTLKSNLEISGLPTLFQSEFFKKNLFRFIKPDAEFKRIMRTKPGSEVVARVFTGVGIPFEWINGNDTTSRNLPFFKAYMAGGPNSMRGWGLRRLGPGHASLFYDSIPDRFGDIEFEANLEYRYHMFNLFG
;
A
#
# COMPACT_ATOMS: atom_id res chain seq x y z
N MET A 1 5.56 -10.95 -23.17
CA MET A 1 6.25 -10.08 -22.20
C MET A 1 6.44 -8.66 -22.75
N ARG A 2 5.39 -7.85 -22.95
CA ARG A 2 5.55 -6.53 -23.57
C ARG A 2 5.11 -5.32 -22.73
N ASN A 3 4.43 -5.52 -21.60
CA ASN A 3 3.75 -4.43 -20.87
C ASN A 3 3.96 -4.43 -19.34
N LEU A 4 4.95 -5.14 -18.79
CA LEU A 4 5.19 -5.17 -17.33
C LEU A 4 6.16 -4.08 -16.87
N PHE A 5 7.08 -3.66 -17.73
CA PHE A 5 7.94 -2.50 -17.53
C PHE A 5 7.38 -1.38 -18.39
N ASN A 6 6.68 -0.46 -17.75
CA ASN A 6 6.21 0.75 -18.40
C ASN A 6 7.23 1.84 -18.11
N ASP A 7 8.02 2.21 -19.11
CA ASP A 7 9.03 3.26 -19.00
C ASP A 7 8.33 4.62 -18.97
N GLY A 8 8.43 5.30 -17.83
CA GLY A 8 7.81 6.61 -17.66
C GLY A 8 8.25 7.29 -16.38
N LEU A 9 8.03 8.58 -16.33
CA LEU A 9 8.38 9.46 -15.23
C LEU A 9 7.28 9.43 -14.16
N VAL A 10 7.67 9.37 -12.90
CA VAL A 10 6.75 9.55 -11.76
C VAL A 10 7.22 10.75 -10.96
N ILE A 11 6.37 11.76 -10.89
CA ILE A 11 6.54 12.90 -10.00
C ILE A 11 5.29 12.98 -9.17
N SER A 12 5.42 12.67 -7.88
CA SER A 12 4.33 12.62 -6.93
C SER A 12 4.58 13.46 -5.69
N ALA A 13 3.49 13.99 -5.13
CA ALA A 13 3.45 14.61 -3.82
C ALA A 13 2.77 13.64 -2.85
N ILE A 14 3.32 13.50 -1.64
CA ILE A 14 2.80 12.60 -0.61
C ILE A 14 2.46 13.44 0.62
N GLY A 15 1.21 13.33 1.08
CA GLY A 15 0.75 13.86 2.36
C GLY A 15 0.45 12.71 3.32
N SER A 16 0.95 12.80 4.55
CA SER A 16 0.76 11.77 5.58
C SER A 16 0.19 12.41 6.84
N PHE A 17 -0.86 11.83 7.39
CA PHE A 17 -1.48 12.24 8.63
C PHE A 17 -1.47 11.07 9.62
N THR A 18 -1.03 11.31 10.85
CA THR A 18 -1.02 10.30 11.90
C THR A 18 -1.63 10.87 13.16
N VAL A 19 -2.66 10.20 13.69
CA VAL A 19 -3.32 10.56 14.95
C VAL A 19 -3.22 9.40 15.90
N ASN A 20 -2.77 9.70 17.11
CA ASN A 20 -2.79 8.77 18.22
C ASN A 20 -3.77 9.28 19.27
N TRP A 21 -4.65 8.41 19.75
CA TRP A 21 -5.60 8.75 20.80
C TRP A 21 -5.87 7.58 21.73
N GLY A 22 -6.34 7.90 22.93
CA GLY A 22 -6.71 6.93 23.94
C GLY A 22 -5.87 7.06 25.20
N THR A 23 -5.78 5.98 25.95
CA THR A 23 -5.14 5.95 27.27
C THR A 23 -3.96 5.00 27.28
N ARG A 24 -3.21 4.97 28.38
CA ARG A 24 -2.14 3.99 28.59
C ARG A 24 -2.63 2.53 28.44
N LYS A 25 -3.92 2.24 28.69
CA LYS A 25 -4.48 0.89 28.51
C LYS A 25 -4.98 0.63 27.09
N ASN A 26 -5.58 1.63 26.44
CA ASN A 26 -6.17 1.49 25.12
C ASN A 26 -5.61 2.57 24.20
N LEU A 27 -4.67 2.21 23.33
CA LEU A 27 -4.06 3.13 22.37
C LEU A 27 -4.59 2.83 20.97
N ASN A 28 -5.11 3.85 20.31
CA ASN A 28 -5.48 3.79 18.91
C ASN A 28 -4.52 4.68 18.11
N THR A 29 -4.18 4.23 16.92
CA THR A 29 -3.37 4.95 15.94
C THR A 29 -4.09 4.86 14.61
N LEU A 30 -4.41 6.00 14.02
CA LEU A 30 -4.83 6.11 12.63
C LEU A 30 -3.70 6.76 11.86
N LYS A 31 -3.32 6.14 10.76
CA LYS A 31 -2.45 6.73 9.76
C LYS A 31 -3.23 6.79 8.46
N SER A 32 -3.14 7.90 7.77
CA SER A 32 -3.68 8.07 6.44
C SER A 32 -2.60 8.68 5.58
N ASN A 33 -2.41 8.14 4.39
CA ASN A 33 -1.50 8.71 3.40
C ASN A 33 -2.28 8.99 2.11
N LEU A 34 -1.84 10.01 1.41
CA LEU A 34 -2.37 10.40 0.12
C LEU A 34 -1.19 10.72 -0.79
N GLU A 35 -0.99 9.92 -1.82
CA GLU A 35 -0.04 10.18 -2.88
C GLU A 35 -0.77 10.66 -4.14
N ILE A 36 -0.34 11.79 -4.69
CA ILE A 36 -0.87 12.35 -5.95
C ILE A 36 0.29 12.52 -6.91
N SER A 37 0.25 11.77 -8.02
CA SER A 37 1.20 11.90 -9.14
C SER A 37 0.55 12.63 -10.29
N GLY A 38 1.33 13.46 -10.99
CA GLY A 38 0.84 14.16 -12.17
C GLY A 38 0.77 15.69 -12.07
N LEU A 39 0.99 16.27 -10.88
CA LEU A 39 0.84 17.72 -10.65
C LEU A 39 1.63 18.61 -11.63
N PRO A 40 2.86 18.28 -12.06
CA PRO A 40 3.59 19.08 -13.04
C PRO A 40 2.93 19.18 -14.43
N THR A 41 1.96 18.34 -14.75
CA THR A 41 1.22 18.44 -16.02
C THR A 41 0.35 19.70 -16.11
N LEU A 42 0.08 20.34 -14.97
CA LEU A 42 -0.58 21.65 -14.90
C LEU A 42 0.23 22.75 -15.62
N PHE A 43 1.56 22.60 -15.73
CA PHE A 43 2.43 23.53 -16.46
C PHE A 43 2.37 23.36 -17.99
N GLN A 44 1.45 22.54 -18.51
CA GLN A 44 1.13 22.33 -19.94
C GLN A 44 2.29 21.93 -20.87
N SER A 45 3.47 21.58 -20.35
CA SER A 45 4.58 21.08 -21.17
C SER A 45 4.28 19.73 -21.83
N GLU A 46 4.56 19.62 -23.12
CA GLU A 46 4.42 18.38 -23.91
C GLU A 46 5.24 17.21 -23.34
N PHE A 47 6.39 17.50 -22.71
CA PHE A 47 7.21 16.48 -22.06
C PHE A 47 6.49 15.81 -20.88
N PHE A 48 5.90 16.61 -19.97
CA PHE A 48 5.14 16.07 -18.84
C PHE A 48 3.83 15.44 -19.27
N LYS A 49 3.26 15.91 -20.39
CA LYS A 49 2.02 15.35 -20.93
C LYS A 49 2.16 13.90 -21.38
N LYS A 50 3.28 13.57 -22.02
CA LYS A 50 3.54 12.27 -22.65
C LYS A 50 4.24 11.27 -21.73
N ASN A 51 5.13 11.74 -20.86
CA ASN A 51 6.00 10.84 -20.11
C ASN A 51 5.61 10.64 -18.65
N LEU A 52 4.65 11.41 -18.10
CA LEU A 52 4.37 11.40 -16.67
C LEU A 52 3.17 10.51 -16.30
N PHE A 53 3.37 9.56 -15.38
CA PHE A 53 2.27 8.79 -14.80
C PHE A 53 1.42 9.64 -13.86
N ARG A 54 0.11 9.42 -13.95
CA ARG A 54 -0.90 10.19 -13.21
C ARG A 54 -1.78 9.24 -12.42
N PHE A 55 -1.73 9.35 -11.11
CA PHE A 55 -2.52 8.51 -10.21
C PHE A 55 -2.75 9.19 -8.87
N ILE A 56 -3.84 8.84 -8.23
CA ILE A 56 -4.14 9.18 -6.85
C ILE A 56 -4.14 7.87 -6.06
N LYS A 57 -3.39 7.83 -4.97
CA LYS A 57 -3.23 6.64 -4.14
C LYS A 57 -3.46 7.01 -2.66
N PRO A 58 -4.72 6.94 -2.19
CA PRO A 58 -5.05 7.02 -0.78
C PRO A 58 -4.86 5.65 -0.11
N ASP A 59 -4.28 5.69 1.07
CA ASP A 59 -4.22 4.54 1.97
C ASP A 59 -4.48 4.95 3.41
N ALA A 60 -4.99 3.99 4.19
CA ALA A 60 -5.29 4.16 5.59
C ALA A 60 -4.92 2.91 6.39
N GLU A 61 -4.30 3.13 7.53
CA GLU A 61 -3.99 2.11 8.52
C GLU A 61 -4.62 2.49 9.86
N PHE A 62 -5.43 1.59 10.38
CA PHE A 62 -5.93 1.66 11.74
C PHE A 62 -5.26 0.58 12.60
N LYS A 63 -4.66 0.99 13.71
CA LYS A 63 -4.05 0.10 14.69
C LYS A 63 -4.63 0.35 16.07
N ARG A 64 -5.02 -0.71 16.76
CA ARG A 64 -5.50 -0.68 18.13
C ARG A 64 -4.70 -1.60 19.02
N ILE A 65 -4.20 -1.07 20.13
CA ILE A 65 -3.49 -1.82 21.17
C ILE A 65 -4.33 -1.74 22.45
N MET A 66 -4.75 -2.91 22.95
CA MET A 66 -5.52 -3.06 24.18
C MET A 66 -4.70 -3.84 25.20
N ARG A 67 -4.25 -3.16 26.25
CA ARG A 67 -3.54 -3.77 27.37
C ARG A 67 -4.55 -4.31 28.38
N THR A 68 -4.75 -5.62 28.37
CA THR A 68 -5.75 -6.28 29.22
C THR A 68 -5.25 -6.44 30.65
N LYS A 69 -4.06 -7.03 30.81
CA LYS A 69 -3.42 -7.33 32.10
C LYS A 69 -1.97 -6.84 32.08
N PRO A 70 -1.32 -6.66 33.23
CA PRO A 70 0.13 -6.44 33.27
C PRO A 70 0.84 -7.55 32.48
N GLY A 71 1.55 -7.16 31.42
CA GLY A 71 2.24 -8.11 30.54
C GLY A 71 1.38 -8.84 29.52
N SER A 72 0.12 -8.42 29.27
CA SER A 72 -0.66 -8.93 28.14
C SER A 72 -1.32 -7.81 27.34
N GLU A 73 -1.20 -7.86 26.03
CA GLU A 73 -1.82 -6.92 25.10
C GLU A 73 -2.41 -7.61 23.87
N VAL A 74 -3.54 -7.10 23.40
CA VAL A 74 -4.15 -7.48 22.12
C VAL A 74 -3.88 -6.36 21.13
N VAL A 75 -3.34 -6.70 19.96
CA VAL A 75 -3.05 -5.76 18.88
C VAL A 75 -3.89 -6.14 17.67
N ALA A 76 -4.70 -5.21 17.20
CA ALA A 76 -5.40 -5.32 15.93
C ALA A 76 -4.84 -4.27 14.95
N ARG A 77 -4.65 -4.65 13.70
CA ARG A 77 -4.25 -3.76 12.60
C ARG A 77 -5.15 -4.04 11.41
N VAL A 78 -5.67 -2.98 10.80
CA VAL A 78 -6.39 -3.03 9.53
C VAL A 78 -5.72 -2.02 8.61
N PHE A 79 -5.39 -2.46 7.41
CA PHE A 79 -4.84 -1.64 6.34
C PHE A 79 -5.77 -1.73 5.13
N THR A 80 -6.00 -0.60 4.49
CA THR A 80 -6.72 -0.52 3.23
C THR A 80 -6.11 0.55 2.35
N GLY A 81 -5.98 0.28 1.07
CA GLY A 81 -5.43 1.21 0.10
C GLY A 81 -6.03 0.98 -1.27
N VAL A 82 -6.23 2.08 -2.00
CA VAL A 82 -6.67 2.04 -3.40
C VAL A 82 -5.77 2.96 -4.22
N GLY A 83 -5.47 2.55 -5.44
CA GLY A 83 -4.70 3.28 -6.43
C GLY A 83 -5.60 3.52 -7.61
N ILE A 84 -5.89 4.78 -7.89
CA ILE A 84 -6.76 5.19 -9.00
C ILE A 84 -5.88 5.91 -10.02
N PRO A 85 -5.53 5.27 -11.13
CA PRO A 85 -4.91 5.98 -12.23
C PRO A 85 -5.95 6.85 -12.92
N PHE A 86 -5.58 8.05 -13.38
CA PHE A 86 -6.52 8.97 -14.03
C PHE A 86 -6.05 9.42 -15.41
N GLU A 87 -6.90 9.17 -16.41
CA GLU A 87 -6.63 9.44 -17.83
C GLU A 87 -7.10 10.84 -18.29
N TRP A 88 -7.94 11.52 -17.51
CA TRP A 88 -8.81 12.61 -17.97
C TRP A 88 -8.11 13.89 -18.52
N ILE A 89 -6.79 14.02 -18.42
CA ILE A 89 -6.05 15.20 -18.91
C ILE A 89 -5.35 14.95 -20.26
N ASN A 90 -5.30 13.73 -20.83
CA ASN A 90 -4.85 13.53 -22.21
C ASN A 90 -5.53 12.30 -22.85
N GLY A 91 -6.30 12.54 -23.90
CA GLY A 91 -6.91 11.49 -24.70
C GLY A 91 -5.91 10.46 -25.23
N ASN A 92 -6.37 9.21 -25.26
CA ASN A 92 -5.77 8.05 -25.94
C ASN A 92 -4.37 7.57 -25.50
N ASP A 93 -3.77 8.07 -24.43
CA ASP A 93 -2.48 7.53 -23.98
C ASP A 93 -2.65 6.29 -23.08
N THR A 94 -2.37 5.12 -23.66
CA THR A 94 -2.43 3.78 -23.05
C THR A 94 -1.48 3.58 -21.86
N THR A 95 -0.57 4.52 -21.63
CA THR A 95 0.43 4.48 -20.55
C THR A 95 -0.21 4.59 -19.16
N SER A 96 -1.43 5.11 -19.06
CA SER A 96 -2.08 5.48 -17.79
C SER A 96 -3.17 4.50 -17.31
N ARG A 97 -3.32 3.32 -17.90
CA ARG A 97 -4.46 2.42 -17.58
C ARG A 97 -4.36 1.73 -16.22
N ASN A 98 -3.13 1.48 -15.74
CA ASN A 98 -2.85 0.78 -14.49
C ASN A 98 -1.79 1.55 -13.68
N LEU A 99 -1.73 1.32 -12.38
CA LEU A 99 -0.61 1.87 -11.58
C LEU A 99 0.73 1.32 -12.09
N PRO A 100 1.80 2.13 -12.10
CA PRO A 100 3.13 1.61 -12.40
C PRO A 100 3.50 0.53 -11.37
N PHE A 101 4.19 -0.53 -11.80
CA PHE A 101 4.42 -1.74 -10.98
C PHE A 101 5.08 -1.46 -9.62
N PHE A 102 5.89 -0.40 -9.52
CA PHE A 102 6.56 0.03 -8.29
C PHE A 102 5.68 0.87 -7.35
N LYS A 103 4.50 1.31 -7.82
CA LYS A 103 3.47 1.98 -7.01
C LYS A 103 2.24 1.10 -6.76
N ALA A 104 2.08 0.01 -7.50
CA ALA A 104 1.03 -0.97 -7.26
C ALA A 104 1.16 -1.60 -5.86
N TYR A 105 0.02 -2.03 -5.32
CA TYR A 105 -0.05 -2.66 -4.02
C TYR A 105 0.36 -4.13 -4.08
N MET A 106 0.94 -4.61 -2.99
CA MET A 106 1.62 -5.90 -2.92
C MET A 106 1.46 -6.49 -1.54
N ALA A 107 0.90 -7.69 -1.47
CA ALA A 107 0.75 -8.40 -0.21
C ALA A 107 1.75 -9.55 -0.08
N GLY A 108 2.07 -9.88 1.17
CA GLY A 108 3.00 -10.92 1.59
C GLY A 108 4.32 -10.37 2.13
N GLY A 109 4.90 -11.10 3.08
CA GLY A 109 6.17 -10.76 3.72
C GLY A 109 6.02 -10.35 5.20
N PRO A 110 7.13 -10.08 5.90
CA PRO A 110 7.13 -9.87 7.36
C PRO A 110 6.31 -8.67 7.85
N ASN A 111 6.19 -7.63 7.01
CA ASN A 111 5.50 -6.37 7.32
C ASN A 111 4.03 -6.32 6.85
N SER A 112 3.60 -7.33 6.11
CA SER A 112 2.24 -7.52 5.59
C SER A 112 1.71 -8.85 6.16
N MET A 113 1.53 -9.89 5.35
CA MET A 113 1.06 -11.21 5.77
C MET A 113 2.22 -12.22 5.92
N ARG A 114 2.49 -12.58 7.18
CA ARG A 114 3.44 -13.65 7.53
C ARG A 114 2.96 -14.99 6.97
N GLY A 115 3.91 -15.84 6.58
CA GLY A 115 3.63 -17.13 5.93
C GLY A 115 3.55 -17.05 4.40
N TRP A 116 3.54 -15.85 3.82
CA TRP A 116 3.59 -15.62 2.37
C TRP A 116 4.92 -14.98 1.97
N GLY A 117 5.46 -15.40 0.82
CA GLY A 117 6.60 -14.70 0.21
C GLY A 117 6.19 -13.29 -0.21
N LEU A 118 7.16 -12.37 -0.25
CA LEU A 118 6.96 -11.00 -0.74
C LEU A 118 6.33 -11.04 -2.14
N ARG A 119 5.32 -10.21 -2.40
CA ARG A 119 4.65 -10.09 -3.71
C ARG A 119 3.88 -11.33 -4.18
N ARG A 120 3.72 -12.35 -3.33
CA ARG A 120 3.10 -13.63 -3.72
C ARG A 120 1.60 -13.69 -3.43
N LEU A 121 1.08 -12.76 -2.64
CA LEU A 121 -0.34 -12.71 -2.31
C LEU A 121 -1.02 -11.63 -3.17
N GLY A 122 -2.05 -12.04 -3.90
CA GLY A 122 -2.79 -11.19 -4.85
C GLY A 122 -3.69 -12.02 -5.78
N PRO A 123 -4.42 -11.37 -6.70
CA PRO A 123 -5.43 -12.03 -7.53
C PRO A 123 -4.91 -13.28 -8.22
N GLY A 124 -5.60 -14.42 -8.00
CA GLY A 124 -5.20 -15.74 -8.47
C GLY A 124 -5.19 -15.93 -9.99
N HIS A 125 -5.84 -15.02 -10.72
CA HIS A 125 -6.10 -15.11 -12.16
C HIS A 125 -5.26 -14.14 -13.01
N ALA A 126 -4.12 -13.67 -12.49
CA ALA A 126 -3.10 -13.09 -13.37
C ALA A 126 -2.42 -14.25 -14.10
N SER A 127 -2.58 -14.31 -15.43
CA SER A 127 -2.05 -15.39 -16.28
C SER A 127 -0.61 -15.72 -15.93
N LEU A 128 -0.42 -16.88 -15.30
CA LEU A 128 0.87 -17.43 -14.93
C LEU A 128 1.58 -17.80 -16.23
N PHE A 129 2.44 -16.92 -16.74
CA PHE A 129 3.43 -17.36 -17.72
C PHE A 129 4.35 -18.33 -16.98
N TYR A 130 4.41 -19.55 -17.50
CA TYR A 130 4.91 -20.79 -16.87
C TYR A 130 6.38 -20.72 -16.41
N ASP A 131 7.14 -19.68 -16.80
CA ASP A 131 8.58 -19.56 -16.57
C ASP A 131 9.03 -18.32 -15.75
N SER A 132 8.12 -17.50 -15.24
CA SER A 132 8.48 -16.29 -14.48
C SER A 132 7.82 -16.28 -13.11
N ILE A 133 8.62 -16.04 -12.05
CA ILE A 133 8.12 -15.85 -10.67
C ILE A 133 6.97 -14.85 -10.72
N PRO A 134 5.73 -15.25 -10.40
CA PRO A 134 4.57 -14.39 -10.61
C PRO A 134 4.46 -13.41 -9.45
N ASP A 135 5.08 -12.24 -9.60
CA ASP A 135 4.79 -11.10 -8.74
C ASP A 135 3.35 -10.67 -8.99
N ARG A 136 2.55 -10.65 -7.91
CA ARG A 136 1.15 -10.28 -7.94
C ARG A 136 0.99 -8.85 -7.47
N PHE A 137 0.44 -8.03 -8.35
CA PHE A 137 0.18 -6.63 -8.12
C PHE A 137 -1.32 -6.38 -8.13
N GLY A 138 -1.76 -5.43 -7.32
CA GLY A 138 -3.14 -4.97 -7.31
C GLY A 138 -3.23 -3.45 -7.27
N ASP A 139 -4.34 -2.93 -7.78
CA ASP A 139 -4.71 -1.53 -7.60
C ASP A 139 -5.39 -1.29 -6.25
N ILE A 140 -5.81 -2.36 -5.56
CA ILE A 140 -6.47 -2.32 -4.24
C ILE A 140 -5.78 -3.32 -3.31
N GLU A 141 -5.58 -2.94 -2.05
CA GLU A 141 -5.10 -3.81 -0.99
C GLU A 141 -5.96 -3.66 0.26
N PHE A 142 -6.27 -4.80 0.87
CA PHE A 142 -6.97 -4.87 2.14
C PHE A 142 -6.32 -5.94 3.00
N GLU A 143 -5.82 -5.56 4.17
CA GLU A 143 -5.17 -6.48 5.11
C GLU A 143 -5.73 -6.28 6.52
N ALA A 144 -5.91 -7.39 7.23
CA ALA A 144 -6.30 -7.38 8.63
C ALA A 144 -5.42 -8.35 9.41
N ASN A 145 -4.98 -7.93 10.60
CA ASN A 145 -4.15 -8.71 11.50
C ASN A 145 -4.67 -8.59 12.94
N LEU A 146 -4.65 -9.72 13.65
CA LEU A 146 -4.95 -9.80 15.07
C LEU A 146 -3.82 -10.57 15.76
N GLU A 147 -3.24 -9.96 16.78
CA GLU A 147 -2.11 -10.50 17.53
C GLU A 147 -2.41 -10.46 19.04
N TYR A 148 -2.22 -11.59 19.72
CA TYR A 148 -2.26 -11.67 21.19
C TYR A 148 -0.83 -11.81 21.73
N ARG A 149 -0.39 -10.83 22.52
CA ARG A 149 0.94 -10.77 23.11
C ARG A 149 0.86 -10.95 24.61
N TYR A 150 1.71 -11.80 25.16
CA TYR A 150 1.80 -12.06 26.59
C TYR A 150 3.26 -12.29 27.02
N HIS A 151 3.62 -11.83 28.21
CA HIS A 151 4.91 -12.14 28.81
C HIS A 151 4.90 -13.57 29.33
N MET A 152 5.80 -14.39 28.80
CA MET A 152 5.94 -15.80 29.20
C MET A 152 6.82 -15.97 30.43
N PHE A 153 7.92 -15.22 30.53
CA PHE A 153 8.87 -15.31 31.64
C PHE A 153 9.39 -13.91 32.01
N ASN A 154 9.48 -13.63 33.31
CA ASN A 154 10.32 -12.54 33.82
C ASN A 154 11.70 -13.14 34.05
N LEU A 155 12.67 -12.83 33.17
CA LEU A 155 14.01 -13.43 33.28
C LEU A 155 14.81 -12.95 34.49
N PHE A 156 14.37 -11.87 35.17
CA PHE A 156 15.00 -11.38 36.40
C PHE A 156 13.93 -10.79 37.32
N GLY A 157 13.91 -11.29 38.56
CA GLY A 157 13.23 -10.73 39.72
C GLY A 157 14.24 -10.57 40.84
#